data_AF-A0A961Q7S7-F1
#
_entry.id   AF-A0A961Q7S7-F1
#
_cell.length_a   1.000
_cell.length_b   1.000
_cell.length_c   1.000
_cell.angle_alpha   90.00
_cell.angle_beta   90.00
_cell.angle_gamma   90.00
#
_symmetry.space_group_name_H-M   'P 1'
#
loop_
_entity.id
_entity.type
_entity.pdbx_description
1 polymer ?
#
loop_
_entity_poly.entity_id
_entity_poly.type
_entity_poly.pdbx_seq_one_letter_code
_entity_poly.pdbx_strand_id
1 'polypeptide(L)'
;KEILHMMSMEEHEAEHSKQAGKSVGSALFWIVAMNVVFSFDTVLSAVALTDHFVVMTAAIIVSGILMVWMADAVANFLKKNRMYEVLGLFVLLLVGIMLMSDGGHIAHLHFFGYEVTAMSKATFYFVLVTMVLVEIVQGRFQRKLMAEKQKMAEQARIAATHV
;
A
#
# COMPACT_ATOMS: atom_id res chain seq x y z
N LYS A 1 -27.02 -19.94 -11.25
CA LYS A 1 -26.81 -19.00 -10.12
C LYS A 1 -25.53 -19.26 -9.32
N GLU A 2 -24.87 -20.42 -9.50
CA GLU A 2 -23.56 -20.71 -8.87
C GLU A 2 -22.37 -20.18 -9.69
N ILE A 3 -22.49 -20.17 -11.02
CA ILE A 3 -21.51 -19.59 -11.96
C ILE A 3 -21.30 -18.08 -11.79
N LEU A 4 -22.32 -17.34 -11.33
CA LEU A 4 -22.20 -15.90 -11.06
C LEU A 4 -21.33 -15.62 -9.81
N HIS A 5 -21.21 -16.59 -8.90
CA HIS A 5 -20.48 -16.44 -7.64
C HIS A 5 -18.99 -16.80 -7.78
N MET A 6 -18.60 -17.63 -8.75
CA MET A 6 -17.17 -17.83 -9.04
C MET A 6 -16.54 -16.61 -9.73
N MET A 7 -17.32 -15.82 -10.48
CA MET A 7 -16.80 -14.62 -11.15
C MET A 7 -16.54 -13.43 -10.22
N SER A 8 -17.18 -13.34 -9.04
CA SER A 8 -16.99 -12.21 -8.12
C SER A 8 -15.76 -12.35 -7.20
N MET A 9 -15.07 -13.50 -7.22
CA MET A 9 -13.83 -13.73 -6.45
C MET A 9 -12.54 -13.50 -7.26
N GLU A 10 -12.65 -13.39 -8.59
CA GLU A 10 -11.55 -13.02 -9.50
C GLU A 10 -11.54 -11.52 -9.87
N GLU A 11 -12.60 -10.76 -9.57
CA GLU A 11 -12.66 -9.33 -9.90
C GLU A 11 -11.70 -8.45 -9.09
N HIS A 12 -11.07 -8.98 -8.03
CA HIS A 12 -9.99 -8.29 -7.32
C HIS A 12 -8.57 -8.59 -7.87
N GLU A 13 -8.43 -9.40 -8.91
CA GLU A 13 -7.13 -9.62 -9.59
C GLU A 13 -7.09 -9.02 -11.02
N ALA A 14 -8.17 -8.37 -11.48
CA ALA A 14 -8.34 -7.98 -12.88
C ALA A 14 -8.46 -6.46 -13.16
N GLU A 15 -8.40 -5.58 -12.15
CA GLU A 15 -8.37 -4.13 -12.43
C GLU A 15 -7.00 -3.61 -12.91
N HIS A 16 -5.96 -4.43 -12.88
CA HIS A 16 -4.65 -4.10 -13.49
C HIS A 16 -4.36 -4.82 -14.82
N SER A 17 -5.26 -5.66 -15.34
CA SER A 17 -4.97 -6.48 -16.53
C SER A 17 -6.00 -6.42 -17.67
N LYS A 18 -6.94 -5.48 -17.66
CA LYS A 18 -7.66 -5.07 -18.89
C LYS A 18 -7.03 -3.84 -19.53
N GLN A 19 -5.71 -3.89 -19.76
CA GLN A 19 -5.04 -2.96 -20.66
C GLN A 19 -4.77 -3.66 -21.99
N ALA A 20 -5.67 -3.45 -22.95
CA ALA A 20 -5.36 -3.56 -24.36
C ALA A 20 -3.98 -2.92 -24.59
N GLY A 21 -3.05 -3.70 -25.17
CA GLY A 21 -1.60 -3.48 -25.18
C GLY A 21 -1.15 -2.05 -24.90
N LYS A 22 -0.81 -1.76 -23.63
CA LYS A 22 -0.12 -0.50 -23.32
C LYS A 22 1.17 -0.50 -24.13
N SER A 23 1.29 0.46 -25.05
CA SER A 23 2.52 0.69 -25.80
C SER A 23 3.70 0.74 -24.82
N VAL A 24 4.84 0.15 -25.19
CA VAL A 24 6.08 0.14 -24.37
C VAL A 24 6.42 1.56 -23.89
N GLY A 25 6.13 2.58 -24.69
CA GLY A 25 6.29 3.98 -24.31
C GLY A 25 5.37 4.43 -23.16
N SER A 26 4.12 3.97 -23.11
CA SER A 26 3.21 4.24 -21.99
C SER A 26 3.66 3.52 -20.72
N ALA A 27 4.11 2.27 -20.83
CA ALA A 27 4.64 1.54 -19.69
C ALA A 27 5.89 2.24 -19.10
N LEU A 28 6.82 2.66 -19.96
CA LEU A 28 8.02 3.39 -19.55
C LEU A 28 7.68 4.73 -18.89
N PHE A 29 6.73 5.49 -19.46
CA PHE A 29 6.27 6.74 -18.87
C PHE A 29 5.74 6.54 -17.45
N TRP A 30 4.90 5.54 -17.22
CA TRP A 30 4.36 5.25 -15.89
C TRP A 30 5.43 4.78 -14.91
N ILE A 31 6.41 3.97 -15.35
CA ILE A 31 7.54 3.55 -14.51
C ILE A 31 8.35 4.76 -14.07
N VAL A 32 8.71 5.65 -15.01
CA VAL A 32 9.47 6.86 -14.70
C VAL A 32 8.66 7.79 -13.79
N ALA A 33 7.38 8.01 -14.10
CA ALA A 33 6.50 8.85 -13.29
C ALA A 33 6.38 8.33 -11.84
N MET A 34 6.21 7.03 -11.65
CA MET A 34 6.15 6.43 -10.31
C MET A 34 7.47 6.53 -9.57
N ASN A 35 8.60 6.28 -10.24
CA ASN A 35 9.93 6.44 -9.64
C ASN A 35 10.20 7.88 -9.20
N VAL A 36 9.74 8.88 -9.96
CA VAL A 36 9.86 10.29 -9.59
C VAL A 36 9.05 10.59 -8.32
N VAL A 37 7.79 10.15 -8.25
CA VAL A 37 6.94 10.35 -7.06
C VAL A 37 7.55 9.70 -5.82
N PHE A 38 8.08 8.48 -5.94
CA PHE A 38 8.71 7.76 -4.84
C PHE A 38 10.06 8.36 -4.42
N SER A 39 10.81 8.94 -5.36
CA SER A 39 12.06 9.66 -5.07
C SER A 39 11.80 10.94 -4.29
N PHE A 40 10.69 11.65 -4.55
CA PHE A 40 10.34 12.87 -3.81
C PHE A 40 10.10 12.62 -2.32
N ASP A 41 9.40 11.54 -1.96
CA ASP A 41 9.15 11.17 -0.56
C ASP A 41 10.44 10.98 0.23
N THR A 42 11.35 10.17 -0.34
CA THR A 42 12.64 9.86 0.28
C THR A 42 13.55 11.10 0.39
N VAL A 43 13.53 11.99 -0.60
CA VAL A 43 14.29 13.24 -0.60
C VAL A 43 13.74 14.23 0.44
N LEU A 44 12.43 14.47 0.47
CA LEU A 44 11.80 15.39 1.43
C LEU A 44 11.99 14.90 2.87
N SER A 45 11.87 13.60 3.10
CA SER A 45 12.16 12.98 4.39
C SER A 45 13.62 13.20 4.83
N ALA A 46 14.57 13.05 3.91
CA ALA A 46 16.00 13.20 4.21
C ALA A 46 16.39 14.67 4.50
N VAL A 47 15.88 15.62 3.72
CA VAL A 47 16.11 17.06 3.92
C VAL A 47 15.53 17.51 5.26
N ALA A 48 14.38 16.96 5.67
CA ALA A 48 13.78 17.32 6.94
C ALA A 48 14.48 16.72 8.18
N LEU A 49 15.45 15.80 7.99
CA LEU A 49 16.13 15.10 9.08
C LEU A 49 17.54 15.63 9.35
N THR A 50 18.25 16.14 8.34
CA THR A 50 19.61 16.64 8.50
C THR A 50 19.98 17.72 7.49
N ASP A 51 20.70 18.74 7.95
CA ASP A 51 21.23 19.80 7.10
C ASP A 51 22.56 19.40 6.42
N HIS A 52 23.14 18.25 6.79
CA HIS A 52 24.40 17.77 6.22
C HIS A 52 24.18 17.11 4.86
N PHE A 53 24.41 17.89 3.79
CA PHE A 53 24.27 17.45 2.40
C PHE A 53 24.95 16.11 2.09
N VAL A 54 26.18 15.90 2.58
CA VAL A 54 26.94 14.67 2.34
C VAL A 54 26.24 13.44 2.93
N VAL A 55 25.69 13.55 4.15
CA VAL A 55 24.98 12.46 4.82
C VAL A 55 23.66 12.18 4.12
N MET A 56 22.94 13.24 3.74
CA MET A 56 21.68 13.16 3.01
C MET A 56 21.84 12.45 1.66
N THR A 57 22.82 12.86 0.83
CA THR A 57 23.09 12.24 -0.47
C THR A 57 23.52 10.78 -0.31
N ALA A 58 24.41 10.48 0.65
CA ALA A 58 24.83 9.11 0.91
C ALA A 58 23.65 8.21 1.32
N ALA A 59 22.76 8.69 2.19
CA ALA A 59 21.58 7.96 2.63
C ALA A 59 20.62 7.66 1.47
N ILE A 60 20.36 8.63 0.58
CA ILE A 60 19.48 8.44 -0.58
C ILE A 60 20.06 7.39 -1.55
N ILE A 61 21.36 7.46 -1.85
CA ILE A 61 21.99 6.49 -2.76
C ILE A 61 21.95 5.08 -2.17
N VAL A 62 22.33 4.92 -0.89
CA VAL A 62 22.32 3.62 -0.21
C VAL A 62 20.88 3.06 -0.14
N SER A 63 19.90 3.91 0.18
CA SER A 63 18.49 3.55 0.22
C SER A 63 17.99 3.10 -1.16
N GLY A 64 18.32 3.85 -2.22
CA GLY A 64 17.92 3.50 -3.59
C GLY A 64 18.48 2.15 -4.05
N ILE A 65 19.76 1.88 -3.75
CA ILE A 65 20.38 0.56 -4.03
C ILE A 65 19.66 -0.55 -3.26
N LEU A 66 19.40 -0.33 -1.97
CA LEU A 66 18.71 -1.29 -1.12
C LEU A 66 17.29 -1.57 -1.62
N MET A 67 16.55 -0.54 -2.04
CA MET A 67 15.20 -0.66 -2.59
C MET A 67 15.17 -1.53 -3.84
N VAL A 68 16.08 -1.30 -4.80
CA VAL A 68 16.16 -2.13 -6.01
C VAL A 68 16.53 -3.57 -5.65
N TRP A 69 17.49 -3.77 -4.74
CA TRP A 69 17.91 -5.10 -4.32
C TRP A 69 16.79 -5.88 -3.60
N MET A 70 15.93 -5.19 -2.84
CA MET A 70 14.80 -5.81 -2.13
C MET A 70 13.51 -5.91 -2.94
N ALA A 71 13.42 -5.25 -4.11
CA ALA A 71 12.19 -5.13 -4.88
C ALA A 71 11.55 -6.49 -5.20
N ASP A 72 12.35 -7.46 -5.67
CA ASP A 72 11.86 -8.81 -5.99
C ASP A 72 11.39 -9.57 -4.74
N ALA A 73 12.11 -9.43 -3.62
CA ALA A 73 11.75 -10.08 -2.37
C ALA A 73 10.43 -9.53 -1.81
N VAL A 74 10.26 -8.21 -1.83
CA VAL A 74 9.03 -7.53 -1.42
C VAL A 74 7.88 -7.91 -2.35
N ALA A 75 8.08 -7.89 -3.67
CA ALA A 75 7.04 -8.25 -4.63
C ALA A 75 6.55 -9.70 -4.44
N ASN A 76 7.47 -10.63 -4.21
CA ASN A 76 7.12 -12.03 -3.96
C ASN A 76 6.39 -12.22 -2.60
N PHE A 77 6.77 -11.45 -1.57
CA PHE A 77 6.10 -11.45 -0.28
C PHE A 77 4.65 -10.94 -0.38
N LEU A 78 4.44 -9.82 -1.07
CA LEU A 78 3.11 -9.24 -1.25
C LEU A 78 2.19 -10.17 -2.05
N LYS A 79 2.70 -10.76 -3.15
CA LYS A 79 1.96 -11.75 -3.95
C LYS A 79 1.52 -12.97 -3.13
N LYS A 80 2.37 -13.45 -2.23
CA LYS A 80 2.04 -14.61 -1.38
C LYS A 80 1.01 -14.27 -0.30
N ASN A 81 0.92 -13.00 0.11
CA ASN A 81 0.08 -12.56 1.21
C ASN A 81 -0.75 -11.32 0.84
N ARG A 82 -1.84 -11.54 0.10
CA ARG A 82 -2.74 -10.51 -0.44
C ARG A 82 -3.24 -9.45 0.56
N MET A 83 -3.34 -9.77 1.86
CA MET A 83 -3.68 -8.74 2.86
C MET A 83 -2.60 -7.65 2.98
N TYR A 84 -1.32 -7.99 2.91
CA TYR A 84 -0.24 -7.00 3.00
C TYR A 84 -0.06 -6.19 1.71
N GLU A 85 -0.54 -6.70 0.57
CA GLU A 85 -0.59 -5.93 -0.68
C GLU A 85 -1.55 -4.75 -0.55
N VAL A 86 -2.76 -5.01 -0.04
CA VAL A 86 -3.76 -3.96 0.22
C VAL A 86 -3.27 -2.98 1.29
N LEU A 87 -2.61 -3.46 2.36
CA LEU A 87 -1.95 -2.62 3.37
C LEU A 87 -0.99 -1.62 2.72
N GLY A 88 -0.13 -2.11 1.82
CA GLY A 88 0.86 -1.30 1.13
C GLY A 88 0.21 -0.19 0.29
N LEU A 89 -0.87 -0.49 -0.43
CA LEU A 89 -1.63 0.49 -1.20
C LEU A 89 -2.21 1.62 -0.33
N PHE A 90 -2.76 1.27 0.85
CA PHE A 90 -3.26 2.28 1.80
C PHE A 90 -2.13 3.14 2.38
N VAL A 91 -0.99 2.53 2.73
CA VAL A 91 0.18 3.30 3.22
C VAL A 91 0.69 4.26 2.14
N LEU A 92 0.78 3.82 0.88
CA LEU A 92 1.17 4.68 -0.24
C LEU A 92 0.19 5.83 -0.46
N LEU A 93 -1.13 5.58 -0.30
CA LEU A 93 -2.15 6.63 -0.37
C LEU A 93 -1.97 7.66 0.76
N LEU A 94 -1.75 7.22 1.99
CA LEU A 94 -1.53 8.10 3.14
C LEU A 94 -0.29 8.97 2.95
N VAL A 95 0.81 8.38 2.47
CA VAL A 95 2.03 9.13 2.12
C VAL A 95 1.73 10.13 1.00
N GLY A 96 0.99 9.72 -0.03
CA GLY A 96 0.59 10.62 -1.12
C GLY A 96 -0.22 11.83 -0.64
N ILE A 97 -1.18 11.63 0.27
CA ILE A 97 -1.96 12.72 0.88
C ILE A 97 -1.07 13.63 1.74
N MET A 98 -0.15 13.05 2.51
CA MET A 98 0.79 13.78 3.35
C MET A 98 1.70 14.69 2.50
N LEU A 99 2.27 14.17 1.42
CA LEU A 99 3.10 14.95 0.49
C LEU A 99 2.30 16.03 -0.26
N MET A 100 1.04 15.73 -0.63
CA MET A 100 0.15 16.73 -1.25
C MET A 100 -0.16 17.89 -0.27
N SER A 101 -0.37 17.57 1.00
CA SER A 101 -0.59 18.57 2.05
C SER A 101 0.67 19.40 2.31
N ASP A 102 1.83 18.78 2.48
CA ASP A 102 3.10 19.48 2.69
C ASP A 102 3.50 20.32 1.45
N GLY A 103 3.35 19.76 0.25
CA GLY A 103 3.59 20.47 -1.01
C GLY A 103 2.63 21.64 -1.23
N GLY A 104 1.34 21.46 -0.92
CA GLY A 104 0.32 22.50 -1.02
C GLY A 104 0.51 23.63 -0.01
N HIS A 105 1.03 23.30 1.18
CA HIS A 105 1.43 24.28 2.19
C HIS A 105 2.60 25.14 1.70
N ILE A 106 3.65 24.53 1.15
CA ILE A 106 4.82 25.26 0.59
C ILE A 106 4.39 26.17 -0.58
N ALA A 107 3.47 25.69 -1.41
CA ALA A 107 2.93 26.45 -2.55
C ALA A 107 1.92 27.54 -2.18
N HIS A 108 1.60 27.73 -0.89
CA HIS A 108 0.58 28.68 -0.40
C HIS A 108 -0.75 28.52 -1.15
N LEU A 109 -1.15 27.27 -1.42
CA LEU A 109 -2.38 27.01 -2.15
C LEU A 109 -3.60 27.25 -1.26
N HIS A 110 -4.44 28.20 -1.68
CA HIS A 110 -5.76 28.41 -1.10
C HIS A 110 -6.77 27.56 -1.86
N PHE A 111 -7.26 26.48 -1.22
CA PHE A 111 -8.40 25.73 -1.73
C PHE A 111 -9.66 26.33 -1.13
N PHE A 112 -10.53 26.91 -1.97
CA PHE A 112 -11.84 27.45 -1.55
C PHE A 112 -11.80 28.49 -0.40
N GLY A 113 -10.70 29.26 -0.29
CA GLY A 113 -10.53 30.27 0.76
C GLY A 113 -10.01 29.75 2.10
N TYR A 114 -9.68 28.46 2.20
CA TYR A 114 -8.98 27.86 3.34
C TYR A 114 -7.52 27.57 2.95
N GLU A 115 -6.59 27.94 3.85
CA GLU A 115 -5.19 27.61 3.69
C GLU A 115 -4.96 26.11 3.89
N VAL A 116 -4.23 25.49 2.95
CA VAL A 116 -3.71 24.14 3.16
C VAL A 116 -2.61 24.23 4.21
N THR A 117 -2.95 23.83 5.42
CA THR A 117 -1.98 23.71 6.51
C THR A 117 -1.28 22.36 6.40
N ALA A 118 0.03 22.35 6.64
CA ALA A 118 0.80 21.11 6.69
C ALA A 118 0.28 20.20 7.81
N MET A 119 0.13 18.92 7.50
CA MET A 119 -0.27 17.92 8.48
C MET A 119 0.88 17.67 9.48
N SER A 120 0.57 17.62 10.78
CA SER A 120 1.59 17.25 11.78
C SER A 120 2.13 15.84 11.54
N LYS A 121 3.46 15.71 11.48
CA LYS A 121 4.15 14.42 11.35
C LYS A 121 3.75 13.42 12.45
N ALA A 122 3.44 13.91 13.65
CA ALA A 122 2.98 13.08 14.76
C ALA A 122 1.62 12.43 14.45
N THR A 123 0.69 13.20 13.87
CA THR A 123 -0.63 12.68 13.45
C THR A 123 -0.46 11.65 12.35
N PHE A 124 0.43 11.89 11.40
CA PHE A 124 0.73 10.94 10.33
C PHE A 124 1.25 9.60 10.90
N TYR A 125 2.28 9.62 11.77
CA TYR A 125 2.81 8.40 12.38
C TYR A 125 1.77 7.70 13.28
N PHE A 126 0.96 8.45 14.01
CA PHE A 126 -0.11 7.89 14.83
C PHE A 126 -1.14 7.14 13.98
N VAL A 127 -1.58 7.73 12.86
CA VAL A 127 -2.51 7.10 11.91
C VAL A 127 -1.87 5.87 11.28
N LEU A 128 -0.62 5.95 10.82
CA LEU A 128 0.10 4.84 10.20
C LEU A 128 0.20 3.63 11.15
N VAL A 129 0.62 3.86 12.40
CA VAL A 129 0.72 2.79 13.41
C VAL A 129 -0.64 2.20 13.73
N THR A 130 -1.66 3.05 13.91
CA THR A 130 -3.02 2.60 14.22
C THR A 130 -3.58 1.77 13.06
N MET A 131 -3.33 2.16 11.81
CA MET A 131 -3.77 1.43 10.61
C MET A 131 -3.15 0.04 10.56
N VAL A 132 -1.82 -0.07 10.75
CA VAL A 132 -1.11 -1.36 10.79
C VAL A 132 -1.63 -2.24 11.92
N LEU A 133 -1.90 -1.67 13.11
CA LEU A 133 -2.47 -2.42 14.23
C LEU A 133 -3.87 -2.95 13.93
N VAL A 134 -4.75 -2.11 13.37
CA VAL A 134 -6.11 -2.50 12.98
C VAL A 134 -6.05 -3.64 11.98
N GLU A 135 -5.16 -3.56 10.98
CA GLU A 135 -5.01 -4.64 10.00
C GLU A 135 -4.46 -5.94 10.58
N ILE A 136 -3.49 -5.87 11.51
CA ILE A 136 -3.02 -7.06 12.22
C ILE A 136 -4.16 -7.70 13.02
N VAL A 137 -4.97 -6.90 13.71
CA VAL A 137 -6.11 -7.38 14.50
C VAL A 137 -7.18 -7.99 13.61
N GLN A 138 -7.57 -7.30 12.53
CA GLN A 138 -8.52 -7.80 11.53
C GLN A 138 -8.03 -9.09 10.90
N GLY A 139 -6.75 -9.16 10.53
CA GLY A 139 -6.12 -10.35 9.98
C GLY A 139 -6.17 -11.54 10.93
N ARG A 140 -5.90 -11.34 12.23
CA ARG A 140 -6.04 -12.42 13.23
C ARG A 140 -7.50 -12.83 13.43
N PHE A 141 -8.42 -11.88 13.45
CA PHE A 141 -9.84 -12.15 13.64
C PHE A 141 -10.42 -12.95 12.46
N GLN A 142 -10.10 -12.55 11.23
CA GLN A 142 -10.47 -13.25 9.99
C GLN A 142 -9.98 -14.71 10.02
N ARG A 143 -8.71 -14.94 10.40
CA ARG A 143 -8.16 -16.31 10.51
C ARG A 143 -8.90 -17.16 11.54
N LYS A 144 -9.30 -16.58 12.67
CA LYS A 144 -10.09 -17.29 13.69
C LYS A 144 -11.48 -17.67 13.17
N LEU A 145 -12.17 -16.73 12.50
CA LEU A 145 -13.51 -16.95 11.98
C LEU A 145 -13.55 -18.04 10.90
N MET A 146 -12.56 -18.09 10.01
CA MET A 146 -12.47 -19.13 8.98
C MET A 146 -12.22 -20.51 9.58
N ALA A 147 -11.37 -20.62 10.60
CA ALA A 147 -11.11 -21.88 11.28
C ALA A 147 -12.35 -22.43 12.00
N GLU A 148 -13.19 -21.55 12.55
CA GLU A 148 -14.43 -21.92 13.22
C GLU A 148 -15.50 -22.40 12.23
N LYS A 149 -15.65 -21.72 11.09
CA LYS A 149 -16.54 -22.15 9.99
C LYS A 149 -16.14 -23.51 9.40
N GLN A 150 -14.84 -23.78 9.25
CA GLN A 150 -14.36 -25.07 8.75
C GLN A 150 -14.72 -26.22 9.70
N LYS A 151 -14.54 -26.03 11.01
CA LYS A 151 -14.92 -27.03 12.02
C LYS A 151 -16.42 -27.32 12.01
N MET A 152 -17.26 -26.29 11.91
CA MET A 152 -18.71 -26.46 11.82
C MET A 152 -19.12 -27.20 10.54
N ALA A 153 -18.52 -26.88 9.39
CA ALA A 153 -18.80 -27.55 8.13
C ALA A 153 -18.37 -29.04 8.14
N GLU A 154 -17.23 -29.35 8.74
CA GLU A 154 -16.74 -30.72 8.89
C GLU A 154 -17.63 -31.55 9.81
N GLN A 155 -18.06 -30.99 10.95
CA GLN A 155 -19.02 -31.62 11.86
C GLN A 155 -20.37 -31.89 11.19
N ALA A 156 -20.89 -30.94 10.41
CA ALA A 156 -22.13 -31.13 9.66
C ALA A 156 -22.02 -32.25 8.60
N ARG A 157 -20.86 -32.37 7.96
CA ARG A 157 -20.60 -33.40 6.93
C ARG A 157 -20.49 -34.80 7.53
N ILE A 158 -19.87 -34.94 8.70
CA ILE A 158 -19.79 -36.22 9.44
C ILE A 158 -21.18 -36.65 9.91
N ALA A 159 -21.97 -35.73 10.45
CA ALA A 159 -23.34 -36.01 10.88
C ALA A 159 -24.24 -36.48 9.72
N ALA A 160 -24.06 -35.93 8.51
CA ALA A 160 -24.83 -36.32 7.33
C ALA A 160 -24.40 -37.66 6.69
N THR A 161 -23.21 -38.18 7.01
CA THR A 161 -22.70 -39.46 6.46
C THR A 161 -23.11 -40.67 7.31
N HIS A 162 -23.56 -40.43 8.55
CA HIS A 162 -23.99 -41.45 9.51
C HIS A 162 -25.52 -41.62 9.63
N VAL A 163 -26.29 -40.97 8.75
CA VAL A 163 -27.75 -41.10 8.62
C VAL A 163 -28.07 -41.74 7.28
#